data_AF-D8PWD8-F1
#
_entry.id   AF-D8PWD8-F1
#
_cell.length_a   1.000
_cell.length_b   1.000
_cell.length_c   1.000
_cell.angle_alpha   90.00
_cell.angle_beta   90.00
_cell.angle_gamma   90.00
#
_symmetry.space_group_name_H-M   'P 1'
#
loop_
_entity.id
_entity.type
_entity.pdbx_description
1 polymer ?
#
loop_
_entity_poly.entity_id
_entity_poly.type
_entity_poly.pdbx_seq_one_letter_code
_entity_poly.pdbx_strand_id
1 'polypeptide(L)'
;MAGPNLEVFKFSMYLFIPIFALVHFGDPEWYHNHVLPYRAKLFPPEEKTNILFPKDQTGIREELERLKAERKAKTESRKDQTQDA
;
A
#
# COMPACT_ATOMS: atom_id res chain seq x y z
N MET A 1 26.35 9.12 -44.12
CA MET A 1 25.38 8.26 -43.42
C MET A 1 25.96 6.86 -43.40
N ALA A 2 26.31 6.32 -42.23
CA ALA A 2 26.84 4.96 -42.16
C ALA A 2 25.75 3.99 -42.64
N GLY A 3 26.10 3.18 -43.64
CA GLY A 3 25.17 2.45 -44.50
C GLY A 3 24.31 1.38 -43.80
N PRO A 4 23.70 0.46 -44.56
CA PRO A 4 22.68 -0.48 -44.08
C PRO A 4 23.03 -1.24 -42.79
N ASN A 5 24.31 -1.56 -42.57
CA ASN A 5 24.78 -2.24 -41.35
C ASN A 5 24.52 -1.43 -40.07
N LEU A 6 24.59 -0.09 -40.12
CA LEU A 6 24.30 0.75 -38.97
C LEU A 6 22.80 0.76 -38.65
N GLU A 7 21.95 0.67 -39.66
CA GLU A 7 20.50 0.61 -39.48
C GLU A 7 20.08 -0.70 -38.81
N VAL A 8 20.66 -1.82 -39.24
CA VAL A 8 20.45 -3.13 -38.61
C VAL A 8 20.88 -3.10 -37.14
N PHE A 9 22.06 -2.55 -36.84
CA PHE A 9 22.55 -2.46 -35.46
C PHE A 9 21.60 -1.64 -34.56
N LYS A 10 21.19 -0.44 -35.00
CA LYS A 10 20.25 0.41 -34.25
C LYS A 10 18.93 -0.30 -34.02
N PHE A 11 18.40 -0.96 -35.05
CA PHE A 11 17.16 -1.70 -34.96
C PHE A 11 17.26 -2.86 -33.95
N SER A 12 18.33 -3.66 -34.02
CA SER A 12 18.57 -4.72 -33.05
C SER A 12 18.69 -4.19 -31.63
N MET A 13 19.36 -3.06 -31.42
CA MET A 13 19.47 -2.42 -30.11
C MET A 13 18.10 -1.94 -29.59
N TYR A 14 17.29 -1.32 -30.45
CA TYR A 14 15.94 -0.87 -30.10
C TYR A 14 15.00 -2.01 -29.73
N LEU A 15 15.20 -3.20 -30.28
CA LEU A 15 14.43 -4.38 -29.89
C LEU A 15 15.02 -5.06 -28.64
N PHE A 16 16.35 -5.19 -28.58
CA PHE A 16 17.03 -5.92 -27.52
C PHE A 16 16.81 -5.28 -26.15
N ILE A 17 16.97 -3.95 -26.04
CA ILE A 17 16.86 -3.24 -24.77
C ILE A 17 15.48 -3.45 -24.10
N PRO A 18 14.34 -3.19 -24.76
CA PRO A 18 13.04 -3.37 -24.13
C PRO A 18 12.72 -4.84 -23.85
N ILE A 19 13.11 -5.77 -24.74
CA ILE A 19 12.90 -7.20 -24.50
C ILE A 19 13.70 -7.67 -23.29
N PHE A 20 14.97 -7.27 -23.19
CA PHE A 20 15.81 -7.57 -22.05
C PHE A 20 15.23 -6.99 -20.76
N ALA A 21 14.77 -5.73 -20.79
CA ALA A 21 14.11 -5.11 -19.65
C ALA A 21 12.86 -5.87 -19.21
N LEU A 22 12.01 -6.31 -20.14
CA LEU A 22 10.81 -7.09 -19.83
C LEU A 22 11.15 -8.45 -19.19
N VAL A 23 12.18 -9.14 -19.69
CA VAL A 23 12.60 -10.43 -19.13
C VAL A 23 13.22 -10.24 -17.74
N HIS A 24 14.06 -9.22 -17.56
CA HIS A 24 14.74 -8.97 -16.29
C HIS A 24 13.79 -8.45 -15.21
N PHE A 25 12.96 -7.45 -15.52
CA PHE A 25 12.03 -6.86 -14.55
C PHE A 25 10.70 -7.58 -14.44
N GLY A 26 10.36 -8.43 -15.40
CA GLY A 26 9.18 -9.29 -15.38
C GLY A 26 9.36 -10.57 -14.55
N ASP A 27 10.58 -10.87 -14.12
CA ASP A 27 10.85 -11.99 -13.22
C ASP A 27 10.14 -11.78 -11.86
N PRO A 28 9.23 -12.70 -11.46
CA PRO A 28 8.57 -12.62 -10.17
C PRO A 28 9.57 -12.57 -9.01
N GLU A 29 10.69 -13.31 -9.07
CA GLU A 29 11.68 -13.31 -7.99
C GLU A 29 12.35 -11.93 -7.87
N TRP A 30 12.74 -11.32 -8.99
CA TRP A 30 13.29 -9.97 -8.98
C TRP A 30 12.35 -8.97 -8.31
N TYR A 31 11.04 -9.01 -8.64
CA TYR A 31 10.03 -8.14 -8.03
C TYR A 31 9.92 -8.33 -6.52
N HIS A 32 9.89 -9.58 -6.05
CA HIS A 32 9.78 -9.89 -4.62
C HIS A 32 11.01 -9.42 -3.84
N ASN A 33 12.19 -9.51 -4.43
CA ASN A 33 13.44 -9.17 -3.78
C ASN A 33 13.78 -7.67 -3.82
N HIS A 34 13.34 -6.95 -4.85
CA HIS A 34 13.75 -5.55 -5.06
C HIS A 34 12.60 -4.55 -4.87
N VAL A 35 11.37 -4.88 -5.28
CA VAL A 35 10.24 -3.93 -5.27
C VAL A 35 9.46 -4.03 -3.96
N LEU A 36 9.07 -5.24 -3.54
CA LEU A 36 8.27 -5.44 -2.31
C LEU A 36 8.94 -4.87 -1.05
N PRO A 37 10.24 -5.04 -0.79
CA PRO A 37 10.87 -4.49 0.41
C PRO A 37 10.88 -2.96 0.41
N TYR A 38 10.86 -2.35 -0.78
CA TYR A 38 10.81 -0.90 -0.91
C TYR A 38 9.43 -0.33 -0.56
N ARG A 39 8.35 -1.09 -0.79
CA ARG A 39 6.99 -0.74 -0.33
C ARG A 39 6.96 -0.53 1.19
N ALA A 40 7.62 -1.39 1.96
CA ALA A 40 7.69 -1.27 3.42
C ALA A 40 8.49 -0.05 3.92
N LYS A 41 9.38 0.52 3.09
CA LYS A 41 10.12 1.75 3.41
C LYS A 41 9.34 3.01 3.07
N LEU A 42 8.56 2.97 1.99
CA LEU A 42 7.81 4.13 1.49
C LEU A 42 6.49 4.36 2.22
N PHE A 43 5.82 3.28 2.61
CA PHE A 43 4.51 3.35 3.26
C PHE A 43 4.61 3.04 4.74
N PRO A 44 3.83 3.72 5.60
CA PRO A 44 3.74 3.34 7.01
C PRO A 44 3.25 1.89 7.14
N PRO A 45 3.64 1.17 8.21
CA PRO A 45 3.15 -0.18 8.48
C PRO A 45 1.62 -0.25 8.42
N GLU A 46 1.09 -1.35 7.90
CA GLU A 46 -0.36 -1.53 7.75
C GLU A 46 -1.11 -1.41 9.08
N GLU A 47 -0.47 -1.83 10.19
CA GLU A 47 -0.97 -1.68 11.56
C GLU A 47 -1.18 -0.22 11.99
N LYS A 48 -0.40 0.71 11.44
CA LYS A 48 -0.50 2.16 11.73
C LYS A 48 -1.43 2.88 10.75
N THR A 49 -2.02 2.13 9.82
CA THR A 49 -2.87 2.67 8.79
C THR A 49 -4.31 2.25 9.06
N ASN A 50 -5.24 3.14 8.72
CA ASN A 50 -6.68 2.97 8.83
C ASN A 50 -7.25 1.95 7.80
N ILE A 51 -6.55 0.84 7.54
CA ILE A 51 -6.91 -0.14 6.50
C ILE A 51 -7.99 -1.10 7.02
N LEU A 52 -8.01 -1.33 8.34
CA LEU A 52 -8.90 -2.27 9.01
C LEU A 52 -10.34 -1.76 9.20
N PHE A 53 -10.69 -0.58 8.68
CA PHE A 53 -12.08 -0.11 8.78
C PHE A 53 -13.03 -1.04 8.01
N PRO A 54 -14.17 -1.41 8.61
CA PRO A 54 -15.19 -2.19 7.90
C PRO A 54 -15.63 -1.40 6.67
N LYS A 55 -15.58 -2.06 5.51
CA LYS A 55 -16.02 -1.48 4.23
C LYS A 55 -17.49 -1.78 3.93
N ASP A 56 -18.07 -2.72 4.66
CA ASP A 56 -19.45 -3.14 4.52
C ASP A 56 -20.38 -2.33 5.43
N GLN A 57 -21.59 -2.07 4.95
CA GLN A 57 -22.57 -1.25 5.66
C GLN A 57 -22.94 -1.80 7.04
N THR A 58 -22.99 -3.13 7.19
CA THR A 58 -23.28 -3.80 8.45
C THR A 58 -22.15 -3.59 9.46
N GLY A 59 -20.91 -3.85 9.06
CA GLY A 59 -19.73 -3.64 9.92
C GLY A 59 -19.54 -2.18 10.32
N ILE A 60 -19.87 -1.23 9.43
CA ILE A 60 -19.83 0.21 9.76
C ILE A 60 -20.83 0.54 10.88
N ARG A 61 -22.05 0.00 10.83
CA ARG A 61 -23.07 0.24 11.85
C ARG A 61 -22.67 -0.31 13.21
N GLU A 62 -22.17 -1.54 13.22
CA GLU A 62 -21.69 -2.21 14.43
C GLU A 62 -20.52 -1.44 15.08
N GLU A 63 -19.53 -1.02 14.29
CA GLU A 63 -18.40 -0.23 14.79
C GLU A 63 -18.84 1.14 15.34
N LEU A 64 -19.82 1.78 14.70
CA LEU A 64 -20.41 3.02 15.19
C LEU A 64 -21.16 2.85 16.51
N GLU A 65 -21.86 1.73 16.70
CA GLU A 65 -22.54 1.43 17.96
C GLU A 65 -21.53 1.19 19.08
N ARG A 66 -20.43 0.47 18.82
CA ARG A 66 -19.32 0.29 19.77
C ARG A 66 -18.74 1.64 20.21
N LEU A 67 -18.42 2.51 19.25
CA LEU A 67 -17.83 3.83 19.53
C LEU A 67 -18.80 4.75 20.30
N LYS A 68 -20.11 4.66 20.05
CA LYS A 68 -21.12 5.41 20.80
C LYS A 68 -21.21 4.92 22.25
N ALA A 69 -21.17 3.61 22.48
CA ALA A 69 -21.19 3.04 23.82
C ALA A 69 -19.94 3.46 24.62
N GLU A 70 -18.76 3.39 24.02
CA GLU A 70 -17.50 3.80 24.64
C GLU A 70 -17.50 5.29 25.03
N ARG A 71 -18.02 6.17 24.16
CA ARG A 71 -18.17 7.60 24.46
C ARG A 71 -19.09 7.88 25.65
N LYS A 72 -20.20 7.13 25.76
CA LYS A 72 -21.13 7.27 26.89
C LYS A 72 -20.46 6.86 28.19
N ALA A 73 -19.82 5.69 28.22
CA ALA A 73 -19.11 5.20 29.40
C ALA A 73 -18.02 6.17 29.88
N LYS A 74 -17.24 6.74 28.96
CA LYS A 74 -16.22 7.76 29.29
C LYS A 74 -16.80 9.07 29.82
N THR A 75 -18.00 9.42 29.38
CA THR A 75 -18.70 10.61 29.86
C THR A 75 -19.25 10.39 31.27
N GLU A 76 -19.78 9.21 31.55
CA GLU A 76 -20.26 8.78 32.86
C GLU A 76 -19.11 8.73 33.87
N SER A 77 -18.00 8.06 33.54
CA SER A 77 -16.82 8.00 34.41
C SER A 77 -16.24 9.37 34.76
N ARG A 78 -16.34 10.34 33.84
CA ARG A 78 -15.88 11.72 34.08
C ARG A 78 -16.83 12.48 35.02
N LYS A 79 -18.14 12.21 34.95
CA LYS A 79 -19.13 12.82 35.85
C LYS A 79 -18.97 12.28 37.27
N ASP A 80 -18.77 10.97 37.42
CA ASP A 80 -18.55 10.33 38.73
C ASP A 80 -17.30 10.88 39.41
N GLN A 81 -16.17 11.01 38.68
CA GLN A 81 -14.94 11.63 39.19
C GLN A 81 -15.07 13.11 39.57
N THR A 82 -16.07 13.82 39.02
CA THR A 82 -16.32 15.23 39.36
C THR A 82 -17.32 15.37 40.52
N GLN A 83 -18.05 14.30 40.87
CA GLN A 83 -18.97 14.26 42.00
C GLN A 83 -18.29 13.82 43.31
N ASP A 84 -17.18 13.07 43.22
CA ASP A 84 -16.38 12.60 44.37
C ASP A 84 -15.25 13.58 44.79
N ALA A 85 -15.15 14.77 44.16
CA ALA A 85 -14.17 15.82 44.44
C ALA A 85 -14.85 17.10 44.95
#